data_AF-A0A534ZFW4-F1
#
_entry.id   AF-A0A534ZFW4-F1
#
_cell.length_a   1.000
_cell.length_b   1.000
_cell.length_c   1.000
_cell.angle_alpha   90.00
_cell.angle_beta   90.00
_cell.angle_gamma   90.00
#
_symmetry.space_group_name_H-M   'P 1'
#
loop_
_entity.id
_entity.type
_entity.pdbx_description
1 polymer ?
#
loop_
_entity_poly.entity_id
_entity_poly.type
_entity_poly.pdbx_seq_one_letter_code
_entity_poly.pdbx_strand_id
1 'polypeptide(L)'
;WCNFARAAVVALIPLATLVPGLRDDFLHLLIITLIFSAVGQLFGPAEAAVIPTILPRSALITANSMALLTMVLTLVVGGALAPVVSRIDLYAPYWTAVVLLIIGGTLIFASDIPHLDQATQSPVKESRNRFHLMLLDLKEGFDALHASRGLRLAFGQVSIAILVLFMLYTLAPAYVSKVIGIAAQDTYVILAPATAGAILSALLLGQFLRHVDRSRVLAASLMANGLTLLALAAVPQVMGHFPDLQVHNRITGATFSFLLGVEFGAILIPAVTYLMEATSDYIRGRIFALLYMVINGVSAIPVLVAAALADNIGTAQVIGGLGVLLLGGGVGVVVGGLHAIEQKPRPVQ
;
A
#
# COMPACT_ATOMS: atom_id res chain seq x y z
N TRP A 1 12.79 13.52 17.48
CA TRP A 1 12.27 12.84 18.68
C TRP A 1 11.35 11.66 18.37
N CYS A 2 10.33 11.78 17.52
CA CYS A 2 9.38 10.68 17.24
C CYS A 2 10.06 9.37 16.79
N ASN A 3 11.08 9.43 15.93
CA ASN A 3 11.79 8.23 15.48
C ASN A 3 12.56 7.53 16.61
N PHE A 4 13.19 8.28 17.53
CA PHE A 4 13.85 7.70 18.70
C PHE A 4 12.84 7.06 19.66
N ALA A 5 11.68 7.70 19.87
CA ALA A 5 10.60 7.14 20.68
C ALA A 5 10.04 5.85 20.05
N ARG A 6 9.81 5.85 18.73
CA ARG A 6 9.40 4.64 17.98
C ARG A 6 10.44 3.53 18.08
N ALA A 7 11.73 3.86 17.99
CA ALA A 7 12.81 2.89 18.14
C ALA A 7 12.79 2.26 19.55
N ALA A 8 12.66 3.06 20.60
CA ALA A 8 12.55 2.57 21.97
C ALA A 8 11.33 1.64 22.14
N VAL A 9 10.18 2.02 21.59
CA VAL A 9 8.94 1.22 21.67
C VAL A 9 9.06 -0.09 20.90
N VAL A 10 9.65 -0.09 19.70
CA VAL A 10 9.86 -1.33 18.92
C VAL A 10 10.85 -2.27 19.61
N ALA A 11 11.88 -1.73 20.26
CA ALA A 11 12.82 -2.55 21.03
C ALA A 11 12.15 -3.30 22.21
N LEU A 12 11.00 -2.84 22.69
CA LEU A 12 10.24 -3.55 23.72
C LEU A 12 9.71 -4.91 23.24
N ILE A 13 9.49 -5.11 21.92
CA ILE A 13 8.98 -6.38 21.38
C ILE A 13 9.95 -7.54 21.67
N PRO A 14 11.22 -7.52 21.24
CA PRO A 14 12.17 -8.56 21.61
C PRO A 14 12.42 -8.63 23.12
N LEU A 15 12.45 -7.50 23.81
CA LEU A 15 12.72 -7.46 25.26
C LEU A 15 11.59 -8.07 26.10
N ALA A 16 10.33 -7.97 25.65
CA ALA A 16 9.18 -8.56 26.34
C ALA A 16 9.31 -10.08 26.49
N THR A 17 10.05 -10.73 25.59
CA THR A 17 10.28 -12.18 25.59
C THR A 17 11.17 -12.65 26.75
N LEU A 18 11.94 -11.73 27.35
CA LEU A 18 12.76 -12.00 28.52
C LEU A 18 11.92 -12.12 29.81
N VAL A 19 10.68 -11.63 29.79
CA VAL A 19 9.76 -11.70 30.92
C VAL A 19 8.82 -12.91 30.74
N PRO A 20 8.94 -13.97 31.55
CA PRO A 20 8.18 -15.21 31.36
C PRO A 20 6.65 -15.01 31.34
N GLY A 21 6.12 -14.07 32.13
CA GLY A 21 4.68 -13.81 32.22
C GLY A 21 4.06 -13.06 31.02
N LEU A 22 4.88 -12.54 30.10
CA LEU A 22 4.39 -11.82 28.91
C LEU A 22 4.41 -12.68 27.64
N ARG A 23 4.94 -13.91 27.70
CA ARG A 23 5.15 -14.74 26.50
C ARG A 23 3.85 -15.22 25.85
N ASP A 24 2.81 -15.46 26.66
CA ASP A 24 1.52 -16.01 26.20
C ASP A 24 0.40 -14.96 26.10
N ASP A 25 0.69 -13.70 26.43
CA ASP A 25 -0.29 -12.61 26.39
C ASP A 25 -0.08 -11.73 25.15
N PHE A 26 -1.09 -11.53 24.31
CA PHE A 26 -0.99 -10.65 23.13
C PHE A 26 -1.21 -9.17 23.46
N LEU A 27 -1.71 -8.85 24.66
CA LEU A 27 -2.11 -7.50 25.05
C LEU A 27 -0.91 -6.54 25.03
N HIS A 28 0.28 -7.01 25.44
CA HIS A 28 1.49 -6.19 25.38
C HIS A 28 1.88 -5.83 23.94
N LEU A 29 1.73 -6.74 22.96
CA LEU A 29 2.00 -6.45 21.55
C LEU A 29 1.01 -5.42 21.00
N LEU A 30 -0.25 -5.49 21.42
CA LEU A 30 -1.27 -4.49 21.06
C LEU A 30 -0.93 -3.12 21.64
N ILE A 31 -0.53 -3.04 22.91
CA ILE A 31 -0.13 -1.79 23.57
C ILE A 31 1.11 -1.20 22.89
N ILE A 32 2.14 -2.02 22.64
CA ILE A 32 3.36 -1.58 21.94
C ILE A 32 3.01 -1.05 20.55
N THR A 33 2.18 -1.77 19.80
CA THR A 33 1.74 -1.37 18.45
C THR A 33 0.90 -0.10 18.48
N LEU A 34 0.05 0.06 19.49
CA LEU A 34 -0.76 1.26 19.71
C LEU A 34 0.14 2.47 19.98
N ILE A 35 1.11 2.36 20.89
CA ILE A 35 2.05 3.44 21.22
C ILE A 35 2.92 3.77 20.00
N PHE A 36 3.46 2.74 19.32
CA PHE A 36 4.25 2.93 18.11
C PHE A 36 3.47 3.67 17.02
N SER A 37 2.22 3.26 16.79
CA SER A 37 1.33 3.90 15.83
C SER A 37 0.98 5.32 16.26
N ALA A 38 0.62 5.55 17.51
CA ALA A 38 0.26 6.87 18.03
C ALA A 38 1.41 7.88 17.91
N VAL A 39 2.63 7.48 18.29
CA VAL A 39 3.83 8.33 18.11
C VAL A 39 4.15 8.51 16.62
N GLY A 40 3.96 7.47 15.81
CA GLY A 40 4.13 7.52 14.35
C GLY A 40 3.20 8.50 13.67
N GLN A 41 1.95 8.62 14.13
CA GLN A 41 0.97 9.56 13.57
C GLN A 41 1.39 11.03 13.70
N LEU A 42 2.26 11.37 14.65
CA LEU A 42 2.82 12.72 14.76
C LEU A 42 3.74 13.08 13.58
N PHE A 43 4.28 12.09 12.89
CA PHE A 43 5.23 12.30 11.80
C PHE A 43 4.56 12.93 10.58
N GLY A 44 3.36 12.50 10.20
CA GLY A 44 2.63 13.03 9.04
C GLY A 44 2.38 14.54 9.13
N PRO A 45 1.75 15.05 10.21
CA PRO A 45 1.56 16.50 10.41
C PRO A 45 2.87 17.27 10.54
N ALA A 46 3.89 16.70 11.18
CA ALA A 46 5.19 17.34 11.33
C ALA A 46 5.92 17.48 9.99
N GLU A 47 5.93 16.42 9.18
CA GLU A 47 6.47 16.42 7.82
C GLU A 47 5.73 17.44 6.94
N ALA A 48 4.39 17.43 6.98
CA ALA A 48 3.56 18.38 6.23
C ALA A 48 3.77 19.84 6.67
N ALA A 49 4.12 20.10 7.94
CA ALA A 49 4.42 21.44 8.43
C ALA A 49 5.81 21.94 8.00
N VAL A 50 6.79 21.04 7.89
CA VAL A 50 8.18 21.38 7.52
C VAL A 50 8.34 21.55 6.02
N ILE A 51 7.76 20.67 5.19
CA ILE A 51 7.89 20.73 3.72
C ILE A 51 7.68 22.14 3.13
N PRO A 52 6.64 22.92 3.50
CA PRO A 52 6.43 24.27 2.98
C PRO A 52 7.38 25.34 3.50
N THR A 53 8.13 25.10 4.59
CA THR A 53 9.12 26.06 5.10
C THR A 53 10.48 25.91 4.43
N ILE A 54 10.80 24.71 3.94
CA ILE A 54 12.10 24.41 3.31
C ILE A 54 12.07 24.50 1.77
N LEU A 55 10.89 24.53 1.16
CA LEU A 55 10.74 24.48 -0.30
C LEU A 55 9.85 25.61 -0.83
N PRO A 56 10.16 26.16 -2.01
CA PRO A 56 9.29 27.12 -2.69
C PRO A 56 7.96 26.45 -3.08
N ARG A 57 6.87 27.24 -3.17
CA ARG A 57 5.52 26.73 -3.50
C ARG A 57 5.47 25.88 -4.77
N SER A 58 6.31 26.19 -5.77
CA SER A 58 6.44 25.42 -7.01
C SER A 58 7.01 24.02 -6.83
N ALA A 59 7.81 23.78 -5.78
CA ALA A 59 8.45 22.49 -5.51
C ALA A 59 7.65 21.61 -4.53
N LEU A 60 6.67 22.16 -3.80
CA LEU A 60 5.89 21.42 -2.79
C LEU A 60 5.16 20.22 -3.37
N ILE A 61 4.66 20.36 -4.59
CA ILE A 61 3.90 19.31 -5.26
C ILE A 61 4.83 18.16 -5.66
N THR A 62 6.03 18.47 -6.15
CA THR A 62 7.07 17.48 -6.45
C THR A 62 7.52 16.77 -5.18
N ALA A 63 7.76 17.51 -4.10
CA ALA A 63 8.16 16.94 -2.81
C ALA A 63 7.11 15.99 -2.23
N ASN A 64 5.83 16.38 -2.22
CA ASN A 64 4.74 15.50 -1.78
C ASN A 64 4.62 14.24 -2.65
N SER A 65 4.83 14.37 -3.96
CA SER A 65 4.80 13.23 -4.88
C SER A 65 5.98 12.26 -4.64
N MET A 66 7.19 12.80 -4.38
CA MET A 66 8.36 11.99 -4.01
C MET A 66 8.17 11.30 -2.67
N ALA A 67 7.66 12.01 -1.65
CA ALA A 67 7.38 11.43 -0.34
C ALA A 67 6.42 10.24 -0.44
N LEU A 68 5.36 10.38 -1.23
CA LEU A 68 4.43 9.28 -1.52
C LEU A 68 5.10 8.11 -2.23
N LEU A 69 5.89 8.38 -3.26
CA LEU A 69 6.58 7.33 -4.02
C LEU A 69 7.55 6.56 -3.11
N THR A 70 8.30 7.26 -2.27
CA THR A 70 9.17 6.65 -1.26
C THR A 70 8.38 5.81 -0.28
N MET A 71 7.21 6.28 0.19
CA MET A 71 6.33 5.50 1.07
C MET A 71 5.86 4.20 0.40
N VAL A 72 5.35 4.27 -0.82
CA VAL A 72 4.88 3.08 -1.56
C VAL A 72 6.03 2.10 -1.81
N LEU A 73 7.20 2.61 -2.21
CA LEU A 73 8.37 1.77 -2.47
C LEU A 73 8.86 1.08 -1.18
N THR A 74 8.97 1.84 -0.08
CA THR A 74 9.39 1.30 1.22
C THR A 74 8.36 0.32 1.78
N LEU A 75 7.07 0.51 1.52
CA LEU A 75 6.03 -0.45 1.89
C LEU A 75 6.25 -1.81 1.20
N VAL A 76 6.45 -1.80 -0.12
CA VAL A 76 6.64 -3.02 -0.91
C VAL A 76 7.95 -3.72 -0.54
N VAL A 77 9.05 -2.96 -0.50
CA VAL A 77 10.39 -3.49 -0.20
C VAL A 77 10.48 -3.96 1.26
N GLY A 78 9.98 -3.16 2.21
CA GLY A 78 10.00 -3.49 3.63
C GLY A 78 9.18 -4.74 3.96
N GLY A 79 8.00 -4.89 3.34
CA GLY A 79 7.13 -6.06 3.52
C GLY A 79 7.81 -7.37 3.10
N ALA A 80 8.62 -7.36 2.03
CA ALA A 80 9.37 -8.55 1.61
C ALA A 80 10.69 -8.75 2.35
N LEU A 81 11.38 -7.69 2.75
CA LEU A 81 12.63 -7.81 3.50
C LEU A 81 12.42 -8.33 4.92
N ALA A 82 11.31 -8.00 5.58
CA ALA A 82 11.07 -8.43 6.97
C ALA A 82 11.09 -9.97 7.13
N PRO A 83 10.36 -10.78 6.33
CA PRO A 83 10.44 -12.23 6.41
C PRO A 83 11.78 -12.84 5.95
N VAL A 84 12.57 -12.11 5.14
CA VAL A 84 13.93 -12.53 4.78
C VAL A 84 14.86 -12.37 5.97
N VAL A 85 14.78 -11.22 6.65
CA VAL A 85 15.60 -10.92 7.83
C VAL A 85 15.24 -11.83 9.01
N SER A 86 13.97 -12.25 9.14
CA SER A 86 13.55 -13.19 10.19
C SER A 86 14.16 -14.58 10.09
N ARG A 87 14.88 -14.90 9.00
CA ARG A 87 15.63 -16.16 8.86
C ARG A 87 16.91 -16.19 9.69
N ILE A 88 17.46 -15.02 10.03
CA ILE A 88 18.63 -14.90 10.91
C ILE A 88 18.19 -15.16 12.35
N ASP A 89 17.16 -14.43 12.78
CA ASP A 89 16.52 -14.56 14.09
C ASP A 89 15.09 -14.02 13.98
N LEU A 90 14.14 -14.58 14.74
CA LEU A 90 12.74 -14.17 14.72
C LEU A 90 12.57 -12.67 15.00
N TYR A 91 13.44 -12.10 15.85
CA TYR A 91 13.38 -10.69 16.25
C TYR A 91 14.31 -9.77 15.46
N ALA A 92 15.13 -10.30 14.54
CA ALA A 92 16.02 -9.51 13.70
C ALA A 92 15.32 -8.39 12.91
N PRO A 93 14.08 -8.54 12.40
CA PRO A 93 13.38 -7.44 11.73
C PRO A 93 13.09 -6.26 12.67
N TYR A 94 12.76 -6.53 13.93
CA TYR A 94 12.51 -5.47 14.92
C TYR A 94 13.80 -4.73 15.27
N TRP A 95 14.92 -5.44 15.47
CA TRP A 95 16.23 -4.80 15.67
C TRP A 95 16.67 -3.98 14.46
N THR A 96 16.40 -4.48 13.25
CA THR A 96 16.66 -3.74 12.01
C THR A 96 15.83 -2.45 11.97
N ALA A 97 14.54 -2.52 12.33
CA ALA A 97 13.68 -1.35 12.43
C ALA A 97 14.18 -0.34 13.48
N VAL A 98 14.66 -0.80 14.64
CA VAL A 98 15.28 0.05 15.67
C VAL A 98 16.47 0.81 15.08
N VAL A 99 17.39 0.12 14.40
CA VAL A 99 18.57 0.74 13.77
C VAL A 99 18.16 1.76 12.71
N LEU A 100 17.23 1.42 11.81
CA LEU A 100 16.75 2.33 10.77
C LEU A 100 16.04 3.56 11.34
N LEU A 101 15.25 3.40 12.40
CA LEU A 101 14.58 4.50 13.09
C LEU A 101 15.60 5.40 13.81
N ILE A 102 16.63 4.84 14.44
CA ILE A 102 17.72 5.64 15.04
C ILE A 102 18.46 6.42 13.95
N ILE A 103 18.84 5.77 12.84
CA ILE A 103 19.49 6.44 11.71
C ILE A 103 18.61 7.58 11.18
N GLY A 104 17.33 7.31 10.90
CA GLY A 104 16.40 8.35 10.43
C GLY A 104 16.21 9.47 11.45
N GLY A 105 16.15 9.15 12.75
CA GLY A 105 16.10 10.14 13.82
C GLY A 105 17.35 11.02 13.88
N THR A 106 18.53 10.43 13.74
CA THR A 106 19.82 11.12 13.74
C THR A 106 19.98 11.98 12.49
N LEU A 107 19.59 11.50 11.31
CA LEU A 107 19.63 12.27 10.07
C LEU A 107 18.73 13.51 10.15
N ILE A 108 17.52 13.36 10.70
CA ILE A 108 16.61 14.50 10.91
C ILE A 108 17.19 15.46 11.94
N PHE A 109 17.78 14.95 13.03
CA PHE A 109 18.39 15.78 14.07
C PHE A 109 19.64 16.54 13.57
N ALA A 110 20.41 15.92 12.68
CA ALA A 110 21.57 16.53 12.05
C ALA A 110 21.24 17.44 10.86
N SER A 111 19.97 17.46 10.41
CA SER A 111 19.53 18.34 9.33
C SER A 111 19.19 19.72 9.87
N ASP A 112 19.67 20.78 9.22
CA ASP A 112 19.31 22.17 9.53
C ASP A 112 17.90 22.49 9.03
N ILE A 113 16.89 21.95 9.73
CA ILE A 113 15.49 22.27 9.48
C ILE A 113 15.19 23.64 10.14
N PRO A 114 14.69 24.64 9.39
CA PRO A 114 14.29 25.92 9.95
C PRO A 114 13.33 25.73 11.13
N HIS A 115 13.57 26.46 12.21
CA HIS A 115 12.68 26.44 13.35
C HIS A 115 11.32 26.99 12.90
N LEU A 116 10.26 26.22 13.12
CA LEU A 116 8.91 26.73 12.90
C LEU A 116 8.66 27.82 13.95
N ASP A 117 8.55 29.06 13.49
CA ASP A 117 8.10 30.16 14.34
C ASP A 117 6.74 29.77 14.94
N GLN A 118 6.67 29.75 16.27
CA GLN A 118 5.40 29.58 16.97
C GLN A 118 4.53 30.78 16.65
N ALA A 119 3.71 30.68 15.61
CA ALA A 119 2.70 31.67 15.33
C ALA A 119 1.78 31.74 16.56
N THR A 120 1.89 32.85 17.29
CA THR A 120 1.10 33.22 18.48
C THR A 120 -0.34 33.52 18.06
N GLN A 121 -1.04 32.52 17.53
CA GLN A 121 -2.45 32.64 17.12
C GLN A 121 -3.36 31.88 18.08
N SER A 122 -4.48 32.52 18.43
CA SER A 122 -5.39 32.08 19.48
C SER A 122 -5.99 30.68 19.19
N PRO A 123 -5.81 29.69 20.07
CA PRO A 123 -5.98 28.26 19.73
C PRO A 123 -7.43 27.81 19.44
N VAL A 124 -8.45 28.54 19.93
CA VAL A 124 -9.83 28.02 19.96
C VAL A 124 -10.69 28.46 18.77
N LYS A 125 -10.54 29.70 18.27
CA LYS A 125 -11.30 30.18 17.09
C LYS A 125 -10.73 29.66 15.77
N GLU A 126 -9.42 29.42 15.71
CA GLU A 126 -8.75 28.88 14.52
C GLU A 126 -8.96 27.37 14.35
N SER A 127 -9.09 26.59 15.43
CA SER A 127 -9.27 25.13 15.34
C SER A 127 -10.54 24.74 14.57
N ARG A 128 -11.67 25.42 14.88
CA ARG A 128 -12.94 25.21 14.16
C ARG A 128 -12.82 25.62 12.68
N ASN A 129 -12.03 26.67 12.40
CA ASN A 129 -11.78 27.13 11.04
C ASN A 129 -10.85 26.18 10.27
N ARG A 130 -9.80 25.63 10.92
CA ARG A 130 -8.88 24.65 10.33
C ARG A 130 -9.56 23.32 10.03
N PHE A 131 -10.41 22.82 10.91
CA PHE A 131 -11.19 21.61 10.63
C PHE A 131 -12.16 21.83 9.47
N HIS A 132 -12.81 23.00 9.42
CA HIS A 132 -13.66 23.36 8.29
C HIS A 132 -12.87 23.47 6.97
N LEU A 133 -11.68 24.08 6.99
CA LEU A 133 -10.79 24.16 5.83
C LEU A 133 -10.32 22.77 5.39
N MET A 134 -9.98 21.86 6.32
CA MET A 134 -9.65 20.47 6.00
C MET A 134 -10.82 19.76 5.31
N LEU A 135 -12.05 19.93 5.82
CA LEU A 135 -13.24 19.37 5.19
C LEU A 135 -13.50 19.97 3.80
N LEU A 136 -13.24 21.27 3.61
CA LEU A 136 -13.31 21.91 2.32
C LEU A 136 -12.26 21.36 1.35
N ASP A 137 -11.02 21.19 1.78
CA ASP A 137 -9.95 20.58 0.97
C ASP A 137 -10.29 19.13 0.56
N LEU A 138 -10.85 18.34 1.49
CA LEU A 138 -11.34 16.98 1.21
C LEU A 138 -12.50 17.00 0.21
N LYS A 139 -13.44 17.93 0.39
CA LYS A 139 -14.57 18.11 -0.52
C LYS A 139 -14.08 18.52 -1.91
N GLU A 140 -13.17 19.47 -2.02
CA GLU A 140 -12.60 19.90 -3.31
C GLU A 140 -11.83 18.78 -3.99
N GLY A 141 -11.11 17.95 -3.23
CA GLY A 141 -10.50 16.73 -3.75
C GLY A 141 -11.54 15.74 -4.29
N PHE A 142 -12.65 15.57 -3.58
CA PHE A 142 -13.74 14.66 -3.98
C PHE A 142 -14.50 15.20 -5.20
N ASP A 143 -14.79 16.50 -5.24
CA ASP A 143 -15.41 17.19 -6.37
C ASP A 143 -14.51 17.09 -7.62
N ALA A 144 -13.20 17.22 -7.46
CA ALA A 144 -12.23 17.00 -8.54
C ALA A 144 -12.26 15.56 -9.08
N LEU A 145 -12.31 14.56 -8.20
CA LEU A 145 -12.49 13.15 -8.62
C LEU A 145 -13.81 12.95 -9.38
N HIS A 146 -14.88 13.58 -8.93
CA HIS A 146 -16.19 13.48 -9.59
C HIS A 146 -16.24 14.18 -10.96
N ALA A 147 -15.49 15.27 -11.13
CA ALA A 147 -15.46 16.05 -12.36
C ALA A 147 -14.80 15.31 -13.54
N SER A 148 -13.83 14.41 -13.28
CA SER A 148 -13.13 13.66 -14.33
C SER A 148 -13.29 12.16 -14.16
N ARG A 149 -13.95 11.54 -15.16
CA ARG A 149 -14.09 10.08 -15.21
C ARG A 149 -12.75 9.37 -15.19
N GLY A 150 -11.76 9.87 -15.95
CA GLY A 150 -10.43 9.28 -15.99
C GLY A 150 -9.74 9.34 -14.64
N LEU A 151 -9.86 10.47 -13.95
CA LEU A 151 -9.27 10.68 -12.63
C LEU A 151 -9.90 9.76 -11.57
N ARG A 152 -11.24 9.63 -11.58
CA ARG A 152 -11.97 8.69 -10.71
C ARG A 152 -11.54 7.24 -10.93
N LEU A 153 -11.37 6.84 -12.18
CA LEU A 153 -10.92 5.48 -12.53
C LEU A 153 -9.49 5.23 -12.05
N ALA A 154 -8.57 6.15 -12.30
CA ALA A 154 -7.19 6.03 -11.85
C ALA A 154 -7.09 5.99 -10.31
N PHE A 155 -7.81 6.88 -9.61
CA PHE A 155 -7.88 6.89 -8.15
C PHE A 155 -8.43 5.58 -7.59
N GLY A 156 -9.53 5.08 -8.16
CA GLY A 156 -10.14 3.80 -7.77
C GLY A 156 -9.18 2.63 -7.98
N GLN A 157 -8.42 2.64 -9.07
CA GLN A 157 -7.43 1.61 -9.38
C GLN A 157 -6.26 1.60 -8.41
N VAL A 158 -5.67 2.76 -8.11
CA VAL A 158 -4.62 2.87 -7.09
C VAL A 158 -5.14 2.39 -5.74
N SER A 159 -6.34 2.83 -5.37
CA SER A 159 -6.99 2.45 -4.11
C SER A 159 -7.17 0.94 -4.01
N ILE A 160 -7.79 0.32 -5.02
CA ILE A 160 -8.03 -1.13 -5.05
C ILE A 160 -6.72 -1.91 -5.05
N ALA A 161 -5.72 -1.49 -5.83
CA ALA A 161 -4.42 -2.17 -5.88
C ALA A 161 -3.74 -2.18 -4.51
N ILE A 162 -3.73 -1.05 -3.79
CA ILE A 162 -3.12 -0.97 -2.45
C ILE A 162 -3.94 -1.76 -1.41
N LEU A 163 -5.27 -1.71 -1.48
CA LEU A 163 -6.12 -2.50 -0.59
C LEU A 163 -5.92 -4.00 -0.80
N VAL A 164 -5.85 -4.46 -2.04
CA VAL A 164 -5.53 -5.85 -2.38
C VAL A 164 -4.14 -6.23 -1.87
N LEU A 165 -3.14 -5.37 -2.06
CA LEU A 165 -1.80 -5.60 -1.52
C LEU A 165 -1.83 -5.83 0.00
N PHE A 166 -2.52 -4.98 0.77
CA PHE A 166 -2.62 -5.14 2.22
C PHE A 166 -3.37 -6.41 2.63
N MET A 167 -4.44 -6.75 1.92
CA MET A 167 -5.15 -8.01 2.16
C MET A 167 -4.23 -9.21 1.86
N LEU A 168 -3.47 -9.19 0.76
CA LEU A 168 -2.51 -10.25 0.44
C LEU A 168 -1.40 -10.36 1.48
N TYR A 169 -0.85 -9.25 1.98
CA TYR A 169 0.13 -9.27 3.07
C TYR A 169 -0.44 -9.89 4.35
N THR A 170 -1.70 -9.60 4.66
CA THR A 170 -2.38 -10.16 5.83
C THR A 170 -2.66 -11.66 5.67
N LEU A 171 -3.03 -12.08 4.46
CA LEU A 171 -3.37 -13.47 4.15
C LEU A 171 -2.15 -14.35 3.86
N ALA A 172 -0.99 -13.76 3.51
CA ALA A 172 0.19 -14.50 3.08
C ALA A 172 0.70 -15.53 4.12
N PRO A 173 0.84 -15.21 5.42
CA PRO A 173 1.28 -16.20 6.41
C PRO A 173 0.31 -17.39 6.53
N ALA A 174 -0.99 -17.12 6.48
CA ALA A 174 -2.02 -18.15 6.50
C ALA A 174 -1.98 -19.02 5.24
N TYR A 175 -1.77 -18.43 4.06
CA TYR A 175 -1.62 -19.17 2.81
C TYR A 175 -0.36 -20.06 2.84
N VAL A 176 0.76 -19.52 3.27
CA VAL A 176 2.05 -20.24 3.38
C VAL A 176 1.95 -21.42 4.34
N SER A 177 1.32 -21.23 5.50
CA SER A 177 1.14 -22.28 6.49
C SER A 177 0.10 -23.32 6.10
N LYS A 178 -1.10 -22.89 5.69
CA LYS A 178 -2.25 -23.79 5.47
C LYS A 178 -2.26 -24.43 4.08
N VAL A 179 -1.68 -23.78 3.05
CA VAL A 179 -1.69 -24.27 1.66
C VAL A 179 -0.33 -24.81 1.24
N ILE A 180 0.75 -24.05 1.47
CA ILE A 180 2.10 -24.50 1.07
C ILE A 180 2.66 -25.54 2.05
N GLY A 181 2.22 -25.51 3.32
CA GLY A 181 2.63 -26.48 4.34
C GLY A 181 4.02 -26.19 4.93
N ILE A 182 4.44 -24.92 4.93
CA ILE A 182 5.70 -24.48 5.57
C ILE A 182 5.42 -23.52 6.72
N ALA A 183 6.45 -23.18 7.51
CA ALA A 183 6.26 -22.30 8.64
C ALA A 183 5.78 -20.90 8.18
N ALA A 184 4.87 -20.27 8.92
CA ALA A 184 4.33 -18.94 8.60
C ALA A 184 5.43 -17.86 8.53
N GLN A 185 6.54 -18.05 9.24
CA GLN A 185 7.74 -17.20 9.17
C GLN A 185 8.42 -17.23 7.79
N ASP A 186 8.21 -18.28 6.99
CA ASP A 186 8.78 -18.44 5.66
C ASP A 186 7.95 -17.74 4.57
N THR A 187 7.20 -16.70 4.95
CA THR A 187 6.37 -15.90 4.04
C THR A 187 7.19 -15.18 2.96
N TYR A 188 8.51 -15.08 3.12
CA TYR A 188 9.42 -14.61 2.07
C TYR A 188 9.32 -15.40 0.76
N VAL A 189 8.93 -16.68 0.81
CA VAL A 189 8.76 -17.54 -0.38
C VAL A 189 7.70 -16.98 -1.35
N ILE A 190 6.76 -16.19 -0.84
CA ILE A 190 5.71 -15.50 -1.62
C ILE A 190 6.05 -14.02 -1.79
N LEU A 191 6.40 -13.32 -0.70
CA LEU A 191 6.56 -11.86 -0.74
C LEU A 191 7.80 -11.40 -1.50
N ALA A 192 8.89 -12.16 -1.47
CA ALA A 192 10.10 -11.79 -2.20
C ALA A 192 9.91 -11.90 -3.73
N PRO A 193 9.35 -13.00 -4.29
CA PRO A 193 8.97 -13.03 -5.70
C PRO A 193 7.96 -11.95 -6.10
N ALA A 194 6.94 -11.68 -5.27
CA ALA A 194 5.99 -10.60 -5.54
C ALA A 194 6.67 -9.23 -5.62
N THR A 195 7.59 -8.94 -4.71
CA THR A 195 8.35 -7.69 -4.73
C THR A 195 9.29 -7.62 -5.94
N ALA A 196 9.95 -8.72 -6.30
CA ALA A 196 10.77 -8.80 -7.50
C ALA A 196 9.94 -8.53 -8.77
N GLY A 197 8.73 -9.09 -8.85
CA GLY A 197 7.79 -8.83 -9.94
C GLY A 197 7.37 -7.36 -10.01
N ALA A 198 7.07 -6.73 -8.86
CA ALA A 198 6.71 -5.31 -8.80
C ALA A 198 7.86 -4.39 -9.25
N ILE A 199 9.10 -4.70 -8.83
CA ILE A 199 10.30 -3.98 -9.27
C ILE A 199 10.53 -4.17 -10.77
N LEU A 200 10.42 -5.41 -11.27
CA LEU A 200 10.56 -5.68 -12.70
C LEU A 200 9.53 -4.89 -13.51
N SER A 201 8.28 -4.85 -13.04
CA SER A 201 7.24 -4.04 -13.66
C SER A 201 7.61 -2.57 -13.68
N ALA A 202 8.13 -2.01 -12.58
CA ALA A 202 8.64 -0.63 -12.54
C ALA A 202 9.71 -0.32 -13.59
N LEU A 203 10.67 -1.24 -13.75
CA LEU A 203 11.76 -1.09 -14.72
C LEU A 203 11.25 -1.19 -16.17
N LEU A 204 10.40 -2.16 -16.46
CA LEU A 204 9.88 -2.38 -17.82
C LEU A 204 8.90 -1.28 -18.21
N LEU A 205 7.92 -0.98 -17.37
CA LEU A 205 6.89 0.00 -17.70
C LEU A 205 7.46 1.42 -17.83
N GLY A 206 8.47 1.78 -17.04
CA GLY A 206 9.17 3.06 -17.18
C GLY A 206 9.79 3.27 -18.57
N GLN A 207 10.11 2.19 -19.30
CA GLN A 207 10.73 2.25 -20.63
C GLN A 207 9.70 2.14 -21.77
N PHE A 208 8.65 1.33 -21.60
CA PHE A 208 7.72 0.98 -22.69
C PHE A 208 6.42 1.81 -22.73
N LEU A 209 6.09 2.61 -21.71
CA LEU A 209 4.79 3.29 -21.63
C LEU A 209 4.56 4.50 -22.55
N ARG A 210 5.56 4.94 -23.33
CA ARG A 210 5.39 6.15 -24.16
C ARG A 210 4.35 6.01 -25.28
N HIS A 211 3.96 4.80 -25.67
CA HIS A 211 3.13 4.58 -26.88
C HIS A 211 1.88 3.71 -26.65
N VAL A 212 1.53 3.36 -25.41
CA VAL A 212 0.40 2.44 -25.13
C VAL A 212 -0.78 3.18 -24.51
N ASP A 213 -2.00 2.84 -24.94
CA ASP A 213 -3.25 3.30 -24.34
C ASP A 213 -3.32 2.93 -22.85
N ARG A 214 -3.06 3.90 -21.98
CA ARG A 214 -3.01 3.72 -20.51
C ARG A 214 -4.28 3.05 -19.96
N SER A 215 -5.45 3.42 -20.48
CA SER A 215 -6.72 2.82 -20.06
C SER A 215 -6.83 1.33 -20.39
N ARG A 216 -6.25 0.88 -21.51
CA ARG A 216 -6.27 -0.54 -21.90
C ARG A 216 -5.29 -1.35 -21.06
N VAL A 217 -4.10 -0.80 -20.81
CA VAL A 217 -3.11 -1.40 -19.91
C VAL A 217 -3.72 -1.59 -18.53
N LEU A 218 -4.32 -0.54 -17.97
CA LEU A 218 -4.93 -0.59 -16.64
C LEU A 218 -6.06 -1.63 -16.53
N ALA A 219 -6.94 -1.71 -17.53
CA ALA A 219 -8.02 -2.69 -17.53
C ALA A 219 -7.49 -4.12 -17.71
N ALA A 220 -6.53 -4.33 -18.61
CA ALA A 220 -5.89 -5.61 -18.83
C ALA A 220 -5.13 -6.09 -17.57
N SER A 221 -4.43 -5.19 -16.88
CA SER A 221 -3.70 -5.52 -15.65
C SER A 221 -4.64 -5.88 -14.50
N LEU A 222 -5.79 -5.20 -14.35
CA LEU A 222 -6.82 -5.61 -13.37
C LEU A 222 -7.39 -7.00 -13.67
N MET A 223 -7.71 -7.26 -14.94
CA MET A 223 -8.22 -8.57 -15.36
C MET A 223 -7.19 -9.67 -15.15
N ALA A 224 -5.94 -9.43 -15.56
CA ALA A 224 -4.83 -10.35 -15.33
C ALA A 224 -4.66 -10.63 -13.83
N ASN A 225 -4.64 -9.59 -12.99
CA ASN A 225 -4.54 -9.76 -11.55
C ASN A 225 -5.68 -10.57 -10.94
N GLY A 226 -6.91 -10.31 -11.35
CA GLY A 226 -8.04 -11.09 -10.88
C GLY A 226 -7.99 -12.56 -11.34
N LEU A 227 -7.55 -12.82 -12.58
CA LEU A 227 -7.36 -14.17 -13.10
C LEU A 227 -6.25 -14.92 -12.36
N THR A 228 -5.13 -14.25 -12.10
CA THR A 228 -3.99 -14.79 -11.35
C THR A 228 -4.37 -15.10 -9.90
N LEU A 229 -5.19 -14.26 -9.25
CA LEU A 229 -5.74 -14.55 -7.92
C LEU A 229 -6.71 -15.75 -7.94
N LEU A 230 -7.56 -15.87 -8.96
CA LEU A 230 -8.43 -17.05 -9.11
C LEU A 230 -7.63 -18.33 -9.33
N ALA A 231 -6.59 -18.26 -10.17
CA ALA A 231 -5.70 -19.40 -10.40
C ALA A 231 -4.98 -19.80 -9.11
N LEU A 232 -4.47 -18.82 -8.34
CA LEU A 232 -3.85 -19.05 -7.04
C LEU A 232 -4.84 -19.69 -6.03
N ALA A 233 -6.08 -19.24 -6.01
CA ALA A 233 -7.15 -19.78 -5.16
C ALA A 233 -7.53 -21.23 -5.53
N ALA A 234 -7.35 -21.62 -6.80
CA ALA A 234 -7.61 -22.98 -7.26
C ALA A 234 -6.47 -23.97 -6.96
N VAL A 235 -5.25 -23.48 -6.67
CA VAL A 235 -4.08 -24.34 -6.39
C VAL A 235 -4.34 -25.42 -5.34
N PRO A 236 -4.89 -25.12 -4.13
CA PRO A 236 -5.15 -26.17 -3.14
C PRO A 236 -6.09 -27.27 -3.65
N GLN A 237 -7.11 -26.90 -4.45
CA GLN A 237 -8.08 -27.85 -4.99
C GLN A 237 -7.43 -28.77 -6.03
N VAL A 238 -6.64 -28.21 -6.95
CA VAL A 238 -5.91 -28.99 -7.97
C VAL A 238 -4.89 -29.93 -7.31
N MET A 239 -4.15 -29.44 -6.32
CA MET A 239 -3.14 -30.21 -5.60
C MET A 239 -3.73 -31.28 -4.67
N GLY A 240 -5.01 -31.14 -4.29
CA GLY A 240 -5.76 -32.18 -3.59
C GLY A 240 -6.15 -33.35 -4.51
N HIS A 241 -6.38 -33.10 -5.81
CA HIS A 241 -6.68 -34.14 -6.79
C HIS A 241 -5.42 -34.84 -7.33
N PHE A 242 -4.28 -34.15 -7.32
CA PHE A 242 -3.00 -34.66 -7.79
C PHE A 242 -1.91 -34.52 -6.71
N PRO A 243 -1.82 -35.47 -5.76
CA PRO A 243 -0.90 -35.38 -4.62
C PRO A 243 0.58 -35.26 -5.02
N ASP A 244 0.97 -35.86 -6.15
CA ASP A 244 2.34 -35.81 -6.68
C ASP A 244 2.79 -34.37 -7.03
N LEU A 245 1.84 -33.47 -7.32
CA LEU A 245 2.14 -32.07 -7.63
C LEU A 245 2.42 -31.23 -6.37
N GLN A 246 2.09 -31.72 -5.16
CA GLN A 246 2.29 -30.97 -3.91
C GLN A 246 3.76 -30.62 -3.65
N VAL A 247 4.70 -31.42 -4.17
CA VAL A 247 6.15 -31.14 -4.11
C VAL A 247 6.48 -29.78 -4.75
N HIS A 248 5.67 -29.33 -5.71
CA HIS A 248 5.87 -28.08 -6.44
C HIS A 248 5.13 -26.88 -5.83
N ASN A 249 4.40 -27.03 -4.72
CA ASN A 249 3.59 -25.95 -4.11
C ASN A 249 4.38 -24.66 -3.87
N ARG A 250 5.65 -24.78 -3.47
CA ARG A 250 6.53 -23.62 -3.24
C ARG A 250 6.83 -22.87 -4.54
N ILE A 251 7.16 -23.60 -5.61
CA ILE A 251 7.49 -23.02 -6.92
C ILE A 251 6.23 -22.40 -7.52
N THR A 252 5.11 -23.13 -7.51
CA THR A 252 3.81 -22.62 -7.98
C THR A 252 3.40 -21.35 -7.24
N GLY A 253 3.51 -21.34 -5.90
CA GLY A 253 3.24 -20.16 -5.08
C GLY A 253 4.16 -18.99 -5.45
N ALA A 254 5.47 -19.22 -5.58
CA ALA A 254 6.44 -18.20 -5.97
C ALA A 254 6.16 -17.64 -7.38
N THR A 255 5.81 -18.48 -8.35
CA THR A 255 5.47 -18.07 -9.72
C THR A 255 4.23 -17.18 -9.75
N PHE A 256 3.14 -17.60 -9.11
CA PHE A 256 1.93 -16.77 -9.03
C PHE A 256 2.20 -15.47 -8.26
N SER A 257 2.98 -15.53 -7.19
CA SER A 257 3.34 -14.33 -6.43
C SER A 257 4.14 -13.34 -7.27
N PHE A 258 5.10 -13.84 -8.06
CA PHE A 258 5.85 -13.02 -9.01
C PHE A 258 4.94 -12.37 -10.05
N LEU A 259 4.01 -13.13 -10.64
CA LEU A 259 3.02 -12.60 -11.59
C LEU A 259 2.13 -11.53 -10.96
N LEU A 260 1.60 -11.77 -9.75
CA LEU A 260 0.82 -10.79 -8.99
C LEU A 260 1.63 -9.51 -8.73
N GLY A 261 2.93 -9.65 -8.46
CA GLY A 261 3.86 -8.54 -8.35
C GLY A 261 3.97 -7.71 -9.63
N VAL A 262 4.17 -8.39 -10.76
CA VAL A 262 4.26 -7.73 -12.08
C VAL A 262 2.97 -6.97 -12.40
N GLU A 263 1.83 -7.63 -12.19
CA GLU A 263 0.49 -7.06 -12.42
C GLU A 263 0.20 -5.90 -11.47
N PHE A 264 0.58 -6.00 -10.19
CA PHE A 264 0.46 -4.91 -9.23
C PHE A 264 1.22 -3.66 -9.70
N GLY A 265 2.47 -3.81 -10.12
CA GLY A 265 3.23 -2.71 -10.71
C GLY A 265 2.55 -2.16 -11.98
N ALA A 266 1.99 -3.05 -12.81
CA ALA A 266 1.33 -2.68 -14.05
C ALA A 266 0.00 -1.93 -13.86
N ILE A 267 -0.64 -2.10 -12.71
CA ILE A 267 -1.77 -1.27 -12.29
C ILE A 267 -1.26 0.04 -11.69
N LEU A 268 -0.35 -0.06 -10.72
CA LEU A 268 -0.01 1.06 -9.84
C LEU A 268 0.72 2.19 -10.58
N ILE A 269 1.74 1.86 -11.37
CA ILE A 269 2.60 2.84 -12.03
C ILE A 269 1.82 3.74 -12.99
N PRO A 270 1.09 3.21 -13.99
CA PRO A 270 0.32 4.05 -14.90
C PRO A 270 -0.83 4.77 -14.21
N ALA A 271 -1.46 4.18 -13.18
CA ALA A 271 -2.56 4.84 -12.47
C ALA A 271 -2.06 6.03 -11.65
N VAL A 272 -0.95 5.87 -10.91
CA VAL A 272 -0.30 6.97 -10.18
C VAL A 272 0.23 8.03 -11.14
N THR A 273 0.83 7.62 -12.26
CA THR A 273 1.33 8.53 -13.30
C THR A 273 0.19 9.34 -13.92
N TYR A 274 -0.92 8.68 -14.26
CA TYR A 274 -2.10 9.37 -14.77
C TYR A 274 -2.66 10.35 -13.73
N LEU A 275 -2.72 9.97 -12.46
CA LEU A 275 -3.15 10.86 -11.39
C LEU A 275 -2.23 12.08 -11.27
N MET A 276 -0.92 11.92 -11.46
CA MET A 276 0.03 13.03 -11.46
C MET A 276 -0.15 13.94 -12.69
N GLU A 277 -0.29 13.37 -13.88
CA GLU A 277 -0.38 14.14 -15.14
C GLU A 277 -1.76 14.81 -15.35
N ALA A 278 -2.84 14.14 -14.97
CA ALA A 278 -4.20 14.62 -15.19
C ALA A 278 -4.69 15.63 -14.14
N THR A 279 -3.90 15.87 -13.08
CA THR A 279 -4.25 16.81 -12.01
C THR A 279 -3.43 18.08 -12.12
N SER A 280 -4.10 19.22 -11.98
CA SER A 280 -3.39 20.48 -11.82
C SER A 280 -2.64 20.50 -10.50
N ASP A 281 -1.54 21.25 -10.49
CA ASP A 281 -0.68 21.48 -9.35
C ASP A 281 -1.46 21.87 -8.07
N TYR A 282 -2.56 22.62 -8.21
CA TYR A 282 -3.42 23.04 -7.12
C TYR A 282 -4.25 21.90 -6.49
N ILE A 283 -4.86 21.01 -7.30
CA ILE A 283 -5.76 19.96 -6.80
C ILE A 283 -5.04 18.63 -6.51
N ARG A 284 -3.84 18.43 -7.08
CA ARG A 284 -3.07 17.19 -6.94
C ARG A 284 -2.85 16.80 -5.49
N GLY A 285 -2.42 17.74 -4.65
CA GLY A 285 -2.17 17.50 -3.22
C GLY A 285 -3.41 17.01 -2.47
N ARG A 286 -4.59 17.53 -2.81
CA ARG A 286 -5.88 17.12 -2.20
C ARG A 286 -6.28 15.71 -2.60
N ILE A 287 -6.07 15.36 -3.88
CA ILE A 287 -6.34 14.02 -4.40
C ILE A 287 -5.40 12.98 -3.76
N PHE A 288 -4.12 13.31 -3.59
CA PHE A 288 -3.18 12.42 -2.92
C PHE A 288 -3.42 12.34 -1.40
N ALA A 289 -3.92 13.39 -0.75
CA ALA A 289 -4.40 13.32 0.62
C ALA A 289 -5.58 12.35 0.77
N LEU A 290 -6.52 12.35 -0.18
CA LEU A 290 -7.59 11.34 -0.23
C LEU A 290 -7.05 9.93 -0.41
N LEU A 291 -6.05 9.72 -1.29
CA LEU A 291 -5.39 8.42 -1.41
C LEU A 291 -4.74 8.02 -0.08
N TYR A 292 -4.08 8.94 0.62
CA TYR A 292 -3.46 8.66 1.92
C TYR A 292 -4.49 8.24 2.97
N MET A 293 -5.66 8.88 2.97
CA MET A 293 -6.78 8.50 3.84
C MET A 293 -7.28 7.09 3.52
N VAL A 294 -7.32 6.71 2.24
CA VAL A 294 -7.65 5.33 1.85
C VAL A 294 -6.59 4.34 2.36
N ILE A 295 -5.32 4.65 2.16
CA ILE A 295 -4.18 3.79 2.52
C ILE A 295 -4.08 3.56 4.03
N ASN A 296 -4.24 4.60 4.84
CA ASN A 296 -4.00 4.52 6.29
C ASN A 296 -5.27 4.43 7.13
N GLY A 297 -6.38 5.01 6.66
CA GLY A 297 -7.64 5.03 7.39
C GLY A 297 -8.58 3.92 6.96
N VAL A 298 -8.94 3.88 5.68
CA VAL A 298 -9.97 2.96 5.17
C VAL A 298 -9.45 1.52 5.12
N SER A 299 -8.16 1.30 4.89
CA SER A 299 -7.54 -0.01 4.69
C SER A 299 -7.73 -1.01 5.84
N ALA A 300 -7.88 -0.54 7.08
CA ALA A 300 -8.12 -1.38 8.23
C ALA A 300 -9.39 -2.22 8.07
N ILE A 301 -10.45 -1.67 7.46
CA ILE A 301 -11.74 -2.35 7.33
C ILE A 301 -11.63 -3.55 6.38
N PRO A 302 -11.18 -3.41 5.11
CA PRO A 302 -11.01 -4.56 4.21
C PRO A 302 -10.04 -5.60 4.75
N VAL A 303 -8.96 -5.19 5.41
CA VAL A 303 -7.96 -6.10 5.99
C VAL A 303 -8.57 -6.94 7.10
N LEU A 304 -9.29 -6.32 8.05
CA LEU A 304 -9.97 -7.04 9.13
C LEU A 304 -11.05 -7.98 8.59
N VAL A 305 -11.82 -7.53 7.61
CA VAL A 305 -12.85 -8.37 6.95
C VAL A 305 -12.20 -9.56 6.24
N ALA A 306 -11.10 -9.34 5.51
CA ALA A 306 -10.38 -10.42 4.83
C ALA A 306 -9.81 -11.44 5.81
N ALA A 307 -9.23 -10.99 6.93
CA ALA A 307 -8.73 -11.88 7.98
C ALA A 307 -9.85 -12.71 8.60
N ALA A 308 -10.95 -12.06 9.03
CA ALA A 308 -12.10 -12.75 9.61
C ALA A 308 -12.76 -13.74 8.63
N LEU A 309 -12.88 -13.38 7.35
CA LEU A 309 -13.36 -14.31 6.33
C LEU A 309 -12.39 -15.47 6.14
N ALA A 310 -11.08 -15.24 6.13
CA ALA A 310 -10.10 -16.28 5.91
C ALA A 310 -10.07 -17.32 7.04
N ASP A 311 -10.39 -16.92 8.27
CA ASP A 311 -10.53 -17.83 9.40
C ASP A 311 -11.80 -18.69 9.33
N ASN A 312 -12.89 -18.17 8.76
CA ASN A 312 -14.17 -18.85 8.68
C ASN A 312 -14.34 -19.72 7.42
N ILE A 313 -14.03 -19.16 6.24
CA ILE A 313 -14.27 -19.81 4.93
C ILE A 313 -12.97 -20.25 4.24
N GLY A 314 -11.81 -19.90 4.80
CA GLY A 314 -10.50 -20.31 4.30
C GLY A 314 -9.83 -19.28 3.40
N THR A 315 -8.50 -19.18 3.54
CA THR A 315 -7.65 -18.19 2.85
C THR A 315 -7.78 -18.25 1.32
N ALA A 316 -7.84 -19.45 0.74
CA ALA A 316 -7.97 -19.62 -0.71
C ALA A 316 -9.29 -19.06 -1.25
N GLN A 317 -10.40 -19.22 -0.52
CA GLN A 317 -11.70 -18.71 -0.95
C GLN A 317 -11.75 -17.17 -0.91
N VAL A 318 -11.14 -16.55 0.10
CA VAL A 318 -11.02 -15.09 0.17
C VAL A 318 -10.17 -14.55 -0.98
N ILE A 319 -9.02 -15.18 -1.26
CA ILE A 319 -8.18 -14.83 -2.42
C ILE A 319 -8.97 -14.96 -3.73
N GLY A 320 -9.74 -16.03 -3.89
CA GLY A 320 -10.59 -16.23 -5.07
C GLY A 320 -11.68 -15.16 -5.19
N GLY A 321 -12.32 -14.80 -4.08
CA GLY A 321 -13.30 -13.71 -4.03
C GLY A 321 -12.72 -12.36 -4.45
N LEU A 322 -11.50 -12.04 -4.00
CA LEU A 322 -10.76 -10.87 -4.48
C LEU A 322 -10.49 -10.95 -5.99
N GLY A 323 -10.14 -12.14 -6.49
CA GLY A 323 -9.96 -12.40 -7.92
C GLY A 323 -11.20 -12.08 -8.76
N VAL A 324 -12.38 -12.53 -8.31
CA VAL A 324 -13.67 -12.22 -8.95
C VAL A 324 -13.94 -10.72 -8.95
N LEU A 325 -13.73 -10.05 -7.80
CA LEU A 325 -13.94 -8.61 -7.69
C LEU A 325 -13.06 -7.81 -8.64
N LEU A 326 -11.78 -8.18 -8.78
CA LEU A 326 -10.86 -7.53 -9.71
C LEU A 326 -11.20 -7.79 -11.18
N LEU A 327 -11.59 -9.01 -11.53
CA LEU A 327 -12.07 -9.34 -12.87
C LEU A 327 -13.33 -8.53 -13.22
N GLY A 328 -14.30 -8.49 -12.31
CA GLY A 328 -15.53 -7.70 -12.48
C GLY A 328 -15.22 -6.20 -12.63
N GLY A 329 -14.31 -5.68 -11.81
CA GLY A 329 -13.82 -4.30 -11.91
C GLY A 329 -13.15 -4.02 -13.26
N GLY A 330 -12.27 -4.92 -13.72
CA GLY A 330 -11.62 -4.84 -15.02
C GLY A 330 -12.61 -4.82 -16.18
N VAL A 331 -13.59 -5.75 -16.19
CA VAL A 331 -14.67 -5.77 -17.19
C VAL A 331 -15.46 -4.47 -17.16
N GLY A 332 -15.82 -3.97 -15.98
CA GLY A 332 -16.53 -2.69 -15.83
C GLY A 332 -15.75 -1.51 -16.40
N VAL A 333 -14.42 -1.49 -16.26
CA VAL A 333 -13.56 -0.46 -16.86
C VAL A 333 -13.55 -0.57 -18.39
N VAL A 334 -13.45 -1.77 -18.96
CA VAL A 334 -13.49 -1.97 -20.42
C VAL A 334 -14.82 -1.54 -21.01
N VAL A 335 -15.93 -2.05 -20.46
CA VAL A 335 -17.29 -1.72 -20.91
C VAL A 335 -17.56 -0.22 -20.75
N GLY A 336 -17.10 0.36 -19.64
CA GLY A 336 -17.21 1.78 -19.39
C GLY A 336 -16.39 2.65 -20.36
N GLY A 337 -15.17 2.22 -20.70
CA GLY A 337 -14.28 2.92 -21.62
C GLY A 337 -14.77 2.90 -23.07
N LEU A 338 -15.40 1.81 -23.51
CA LEU A 338 -16.01 1.70 -24.85
C LEU A 338 -17.12 2.74 -25.07
N HIS A 339 -17.97 2.96 -24.06
CA HIS A 339 -19.04 3.97 -24.14
C HIS A 339 -18.54 5.43 -24.21
N ALA A 340 -17.29 5.71 -23.83
CA ALA A 340 -16.72 7.06 -23.92
C ALA A 340 -16.14 7.37 -25.32
N ILE A 341 -15.77 6.34 -26.10
CA ILE A 341 -15.20 6.50 -27.45
C ILE A 341 -16.31 6.75 -28.48
N GLU A 342 -17.53 6.26 -28.24
CA GLU A 342 -18.69 6.50 -29.10
C GLU A 342 -19.25 7.94 -29.03
N GLN A 343 -18.87 8.74 -28.03
CA GLN A 343 -19.33 10.12 -27.87
C GLN A 343 -18.34 11.17 -28.42
N LYS A 344 -17.59 10.86 -29.48
CA LYS A 344 -16.81 11.90 -30.18
C LYS A 344 -17.80 12.81 -30.95
N PRO A 345 -17.77 14.15 -30.79
CA PRO A 345 -18.70 15.03 -31.48
C PRO A 345 -18.54 14.86 -32.99
N ARG A 346 -19.67 14.73 -33.71
CA ARG A 346 -19.67 14.85 -35.18
C ARG A 346 -18.97 16.17 -35.55
N PRO A 347 -18.08 16.17 -36.56
CA PRO A 347 -17.49 17.41 -37.03
C PRO A 347 -18.63 18.37 -37.41
N VAL A 348 -18.65 19.53 -36.77
CA VAL A 348 -19.48 20.65 -37.21
C VAL A 348 -18.95 21.02 -38.59
N GLN A 349 -19.88 21.01 -39.57
CA GLN A 349 -19.61 21.25 -40.99
C GLN A 349 -18.98 22.61 -41.26
#